data_AF-A0A7J5DE45-F1
#
_entry.id   AF-A0A7J5DE45-F1
#
_cell.length_a   1.000
_cell.length_b   1.000
_cell.length_c   1.000
_cell.angle_alpha   90.00
_cell.angle_beta   90.00
_cell.angle_gamma   90.00
#
_symmetry.space_group_name_H-M   'P 1'
#
loop_
_entity.id
_entity.type
_entity.pdbx_description
1 polymer ?
#
loop_
_entity_poly.entity_id
_entity_poly.type
_entity_poly.pdbx_seq_one_letter_code
_entity_poly.pdbx_strand_id
1 'polypeptide(L)'
;MGDGSDRTRLDLDAIREMGTGLSGVKKAFDGLGKLSEKYEDDFGSSDLADKFGDFAENWKISREKLAGEIDALAQIAKAAAKAYEDIDHQLAEAIRGAQGPEKKGK
;
A
#
# COMPACT_ATOMS: atom_id res chain seq x y z
N MET A 1 -8.10 -26.83 16.84
CA MET A 1 -6.94 -25.92 16.72
C MET A 1 -6.98 -25.36 15.29
N GLY A 2 -7.39 -24.11 15.10
CA GLY A 2 -7.64 -23.54 13.76
C GLY A 2 -7.75 -22.02 13.73
N ASP A 3 -8.14 -21.40 14.86
CA ASP A 3 -8.36 -19.95 14.99
C ASP A 3 -7.13 -19.06 14.71
N GLY A 4 -5.91 -19.52 15.01
CA GLY A 4 -4.70 -18.71 14.81
C GLY A 4 -4.25 -18.57 13.36
N SER A 5 -4.41 -19.61 12.53
CA SER A 5 -3.92 -19.61 11.14
C SER A 5 -4.86 -18.82 10.21
N ASP A 6 -6.17 -18.85 10.51
CA ASP A 6 -7.17 -18.04 9.80
C ASP A 6 -7.02 -16.55 10.12
N ARG A 7 -6.69 -16.19 11.37
CA ARG A 7 -6.44 -14.79 11.76
C ARG A 7 -5.22 -14.20 11.04
N THR A 8 -4.11 -14.94 10.98
CA THR A 8 -2.90 -14.47 10.27
C THR A 8 -3.13 -14.31 8.77
N ARG A 9 -3.93 -15.19 8.14
CA ARG A 9 -4.32 -15.04 6.73
C ARG A 9 -5.18 -13.79 6.51
N LEU A 10 -6.18 -13.56 7.37
CA LEU A 10 -7.02 -12.37 7.30
C LEU A 10 -6.20 -11.08 7.45
N ASP A 11 -5.22 -11.06 8.35
CA ASP A 11 -4.32 -9.90 8.53
C ASP A 11 -3.44 -9.68 7.29
N LEU A 12 -2.92 -10.74 6.65
CA LEU A 12 -2.15 -10.64 5.41
C LEU A 12 -2.98 -10.11 4.23
N ASP A 13 -4.23 -10.54 4.11
CA ASP A 13 -5.15 -10.06 3.07
C ASP A 13 -5.52 -8.59 3.29
N ALA A 14 -5.78 -8.18 4.53
CA ALA A 14 -6.04 -6.78 4.89
C ALA A 14 -4.84 -5.87 4.54
N ILE A 15 -3.61 -6.33 4.79
CA ILE A 15 -2.38 -5.60 4.44
C ILE A 15 -2.25 -5.43 2.92
N ARG A 16 -2.57 -6.46 2.12
CA ARG A 16 -2.54 -6.38 0.65
C ARG A 16 -3.62 -5.45 0.10
N GLU A 17 -4.82 -5.50 0.66
CA GLU A 17 -5.94 -4.64 0.27
C GLU A 17 -5.65 -3.16 0.56
N MET A 18 -5.07 -2.87 1.73
CA MET A 18 -4.59 -1.54 2.09
C MET A 18 -3.61 -0.99 1.05
N GLY A 19 -2.63 -1.79 0.60
CA GLY A 19 -1.70 -1.39 -0.45
C GLY A 19 -2.40 -1.04 -1.78
N THR A 20 -3.48 -1.73 -2.12
CA THR A 20 -4.26 -1.49 -3.34
C THR A 20 -5.08 -0.22 -3.24
N GLY A 21 -5.77 -0.01 -2.11
CA GLY A 21 -6.55 1.22 -1.85
C GLY A 21 -5.67 2.47 -1.87
N LEU A 22 -4.50 2.38 -1.23
CA LEU A 22 -3.50 3.45 -1.21
C LEU A 22 -3.00 3.82 -2.63
N SER A 23 -2.83 2.83 -3.52
CA SER A 23 -2.49 3.07 -4.93
C SER A 23 -3.63 3.78 -5.69
N GLY A 24 -4.89 3.46 -5.37
CA GLY A 24 -6.06 4.14 -5.94
C GLY A 24 -6.14 5.61 -5.56
N VAL A 25 -5.89 5.93 -4.28
CA VAL A 25 -5.86 7.31 -3.76
C VAL A 25 -4.80 8.14 -4.49
N LYS A 26 -3.59 7.58 -4.71
CA LYS A 26 -2.55 8.24 -5.52
C LYS A 26 -3.05 8.62 -6.92
N LYS A 27 -3.72 7.70 -7.63
CA LYS A 27 -4.24 7.95 -8.99
C LYS A 27 -5.31 9.03 -9.03
N ALA A 28 -6.21 9.06 -8.04
CA ALA A 28 -7.24 10.11 -7.94
C ALA A 28 -6.60 11.50 -7.77
N PHE A 29 -5.56 11.62 -6.95
CA PHE A 29 -4.84 12.87 -6.75
C PHE A 29 -4.03 13.31 -7.97
N ASP A 30 -3.51 12.39 -8.78
CA ASP A 30 -2.81 12.70 -10.04
C ASP A 30 -3.72 13.40 -11.08
N GLY A 31 -5.05 13.23 -10.99
CA GLY A 31 -6.02 13.90 -11.86
C GLY A 31 -6.21 15.39 -11.61
N LEU A 32 -6.00 15.85 -10.37
CA LEU A 32 -6.26 17.25 -9.95
C LEU A 32 -5.20 18.24 -10.46
N GLY A 33 -3.95 17.82 -10.60
CA GLY A 33 -2.88 18.70 -11.09
C GLY A 33 -3.05 19.16 -12.54
N LYS A 34 -3.86 18.46 -13.34
CA LYS A 34 -4.17 18.83 -14.74
C LYS A 34 -5.20 19.96 -14.85
N LEU A 35 -5.76 20.41 -13.73
CA LEU A 35 -6.82 21.41 -13.67
C LEU A 35 -6.26 22.84 -13.65
N SER A 36 -5.03 23.09 -13.21
CA SER A 36 -4.46 24.45 -13.27
C SER A 36 -3.99 24.80 -14.68
N GLU A 37 -3.27 23.89 -15.35
CA GLU A 37 -2.73 24.09 -16.71
C GLU A 37 -3.83 24.31 -17.77
N LYS A 38 -5.07 23.87 -17.52
CA LYS A 38 -6.15 23.91 -18.51
C LYS A 38 -7.03 25.15 -18.46
N TYR A 39 -6.99 25.93 -17.37
CA TYR A 39 -8.03 26.91 -17.08
C TYR A 39 -7.46 28.33 -16.81
N GLU A 40 -6.17 28.58 -17.08
CA GLU A 40 -5.55 29.91 -16.91
C GLU A 40 -6.33 31.03 -17.61
N ASP A 41 -6.74 30.81 -18.86
CA ASP A 41 -7.51 31.78 -19.66
C ASP A 41 -8.97 31.95 -19.17
N ASP A 42 -9.50 30.96 -18.43
CA ASP A 42 -10.89 30.96 -17.96
C ASP A 42 -11.08 31.78 -16.66
N PHE A 43 -9.98 32.10 -15.95
CA PHE A 43 -10.06 32.85 -14.68
C PHE A 43 -10.39 34.34 -14.86
N GLY A 44 -10.19 34.91 -16.04
CA GLY A 44 -10.50 36.31 -16.35
C GLY A 44 -9.70 37.36 -15.56
N SER A 45 -8.79 36.95 -14.67
CA SER A 45 -7.91 37.80 -13.87
C SER A 45 -6.55 37.11 -13.69
N SER A 46 -5.48 37.80 -14.07
CA SER A 46 -4.11 37.28 -13.98
C SER A 46 -3.66 37.02 -12.54
N ASP A 47 -4.07 37.88 -11.59
CA ASP A 47 -3.71 37.71 -10.16
C ASP A 47 -4.37 36.46 -9.55
N LEU A 48 -5.61 36.15 -9.98
CA LEU A 48 -6.28 34.91 -9.57
C LEU A 48 -5.63 33.68 -10.20
N ALA A 49 -5.24 33.75 -11.47
CA ALA A 49 -4.52 32.69 -12.15
C ALA A 49 -3.17 32.40 -11.47
N ASP A 50 -2.39 33.44 -11.15
CA ASP A 50 -1.11 33.32 -10.43
C ASP A 50 -1.29 32.65 -9.06
N LYS A 51 -2.27 33.10 -8.26
CA LYS A 51 -2.57 32.48 -6.96
C LYS A 51 -3.02 31.03 -7.07
N PHE A 52 -3.76 30.70 -8.12
CA PHE A 52 -4.17 29.34 -8.39
C PHE A 52 -2.99 28.47 -8.86
N GLY A 53 -2.05 29.05 -9.62
CA GLY A 53 -0.77 28.43 -9.98
C GLY A 53 0.07 28.09 -8.76
N ASP A 54 0.30 29.04 -7.86
CA ASP A 54 1.01 28.85 -6.58
C ASP A 54 0.39 27.71 -5.75
N PHE A 55 -0.96 27.68 -5.68
CA PHE A 55 -1.70 26.64 -4.99
C PHE A 55 -1.49 25.27 -5.66
N ALA A 56 -1.61 25.20 -6.98
CA ALA A 56 -1.48 23.96 -7.73
C ALA A 56 -0.07 23.37 -7.64
N GLU A 57 0.97 24.22 -7.67
CA GLU A 57 2.35 23.80 -7.49
C GLU A 57 2.59 23.26 -6.07
N ASN A 58 2.19 23.99 -5.03
CA ASN A 58 2.31 23.53 -3.65
C ASN A 58 1.52 22.23 -3.39
N TRP A 59 0.34 22.11 -3.99
CA TRP A 59 -0.44 20.89 -3.97
C TRP A 59 0.30 19.73 -4.65
N LYS A 60 0.94 19.98 -5.80
CA LYS A 60 1.76 18.99 -6.51
C LYS A 60 2.95 18.52 -5.65
N ILE A 61 3.69 19.43 -5.03
CA ILE A 61 4.83 19.08 -4.16
C ILE A 61 4.34 18.25 -2.96
N SER A 62 3.29 18.72 -2.30
CA SER A 62 2.72 18.06 -1.13
C SER A 62 2.19 16.65 -1.46
N ARG A 63 1.55 16.49 -2.63
CA ARG A 63 1.03 15.17 -3.05
C ARG A 63 2.14 14.23 -3.49
N GLU A 64 3.21 14.70 -4.13
CA GLU A 64 4.35 13.86 -4.51
C GLU A 64 5.03 13.31 -3.25
N LYS A 65 5.19 14.14 -2.22
CA LYS A 65 5.68 13.71 -0.91
C LYS A 65 4.76 12.66 -0.28
N LEU A 66 3.46 12.93 -0.19
CA LEU A 66 2.48 11.99 0.37
C LEU A 66 2.45 10.67 -0.40
N ALA A 67 2.52 10.71 -1.73
CA ALA A 67 2.55 9.52 -2.57
C ALA A 67 3.82 8.69 -2.32
N GLY A 68 4.98 9.34 -2.12
CA GLY A 68 6.21 8.66 -1.74
C GLY A 68 6.14 7.99 -0.37
N GLU A 69 5.57 8.69 0.63
CA GLU A 69 5.34 8.12 1.97
C GLU A 69 4.38 6.93 1.94
N ILE A 70 3.31 7.02 1.13
CA ILE A 70 2.36 5.93 0.91
C ILE A 70 3.02 4.73 0.23
N ASP A 71 3.86 4.95 -0.79
CA ASP A 71 4.58 3.85 -1.45
C ASP A 71 5.57 3.18 -0.50
N ALA A 72 6.32 3.97 0.29
CA ALA A 72 7.22 3.44 1.31
C ALA A 72 6.48 2.56 2.32
N LEU A 73 5.31 3.01 2.80
CA LEU A 73 4.45 2.21 3.69
C LEU A 73 3.99 0.92 3.01
N ALA A 74 3.60 0.97 1.73
CA ALA A 74 3.21 -0.20 0.98
C ALA A 74 4.36 -1.22 0.81
N GLN A 75 5.61 -0.76 0.64
CA GLN A 75 6.77 -1.66 0.58
C GLN A 75 7.05 -2.32 1.94
N ILE A 76 6.94 -1.56 3.04
CA ILE A 76 7.08 -2.10 4.40
C ILE A 76 6.02 -3.19 4.64
N ALA A 77 4.77 -2.90 4.28
CA ALA A 77 3.65 -3.84 4.37
C ALA A 77 3.92 -5.14 3.59
N LYS A 78 4.41 -5.05 2.34
CA LYS A 78 4.78 -6.22 1.52
C LYS A 78 5.93 -7.01 2.14
N ALA A 79 6.96 -6.32 2.63
CA ALA A 79 8.11 -6.95 3.27
C ALA A 79 7.69 -7.72 4.54
N ALA A 80 6.82 -7.12 5.36
CA ALA A 80 6.26 -7.76 6.54
C ALA A 80 5.45 -9.01 6.15
N ALA A 81 4.57 -8.90 5.16
CA ALA A 81 3.78 -10.04 4.68
C ALA A 81 4.67 -11.21 4.24
N LYS A 82 5.70 -10.92 3.44
CA LYS A 82 6.67 -11.93 3.00
C LYS A 82 7.42 -12.57 4.18
N ALA A 83 7.85 -11.78 5.15
CA ALA A 83 8.54 -12.29 6.33
C ALA A 83 7.65 -13.25 7.15
N TYR A 84 6.37 -12.92 7.32
CA TYR A 84 5.42 -13.80 7.99
C TYR A 84 5.18 -15.10 7.22
N GLU A 85 5.00 -15.04 5.90
CA GLU A 85 4.86 -16.24 5.05
C GLU A 85 6.10 -17.15 5.14
N ASP A 86 7.31 -16.57 5.10
CA ASP A 86 8.56 -17.32 5.19
C ASP A 86 8.72 -18.00 6.57
N ILE A 87 8.34 -17.32 7.67
CA ILE A 87 8.35 -17.88 9.03
C ILE A 87 7.33 -19.02 9.17
N ASP A 88 6.11 -18.83 8.67
CA ASP A 88 5.06 -19.86 8.72
C ASP A 88 5.49 -21.12 7.96
N HIS A 89 6.12 -20.96 6.78
CA HIS A 89 6.65 -22.06 6.00
C HIS A 89 7.74 -22.83 6.76
N GLN A 90 8.72 -22.13 7.34
CA GLN A 90 9.79 -22.77 8.12
C GLN A 90 9.26 -23.52 9.34
N LEU A 91 8.26 -22.96 10.03
CA LEU A 91 7.62 -23.60 11.17
C LEU A 91 6.86 -24.86 10.74
N ALA A 92 6.11 -24.80 9.64
CA ALA A 92 5.40 -25.94 9.09
C ALA A 92 6.35 -27.07 8.67
N GLU A 93 7.49 -26.76 8.06
CA GLU A 93 8.53 -27.74 7.72
C GLU A 93 9.16 -28.37 8.97
N ALA A 94 9.48 -27.57 9.99
CA ALA A 94 10.03 -28.07 11.24
C ALA A 94 9.06 -29.04 11.95
N ILE A 95 7.76 -28.71 11.99
CA ILE A 95 6.72 -29.58 12.56
C ILE A 95 6.63 -30.88 11.76
N ARG A 96 6.58 -30.83 10.42
CA ARG A 96 6.54 -32.03 9.57
C ARG A 96 7.77 -32.90 9.73
N GLY A 97 8.95 -32.30 9.84
CA GLY A 97 10.21 -33.01 10.09
C GLY A 97 10.25 -33.68 11.48
N ALA A 98 9.69 -33.03 12.50
CA ALA A 98 9.57 -33.59 13.84
C ALA A 98 8.55 -34.74 13.93
N GLN A 99 7.52 -34.74 13.08
CA GLN A 99 6.49 -35.79 12.97
C GLN A 99 6.92 -36.99 12.10
N GLY A 100 8.23 -37.21 11.92
CA GLY A 100 8.77 -38.41 11.25
C GLY A 100 8.15 -39.72 11.76
N PRO A 101 8.09 -40.76 10.89
CA PRO A 101 6.99 -41.70 10.79
C PRO A 101 6.62 -42.29 12.14
N GLU A 102 5.42 -41.97 12.65
CA GLU A 102 4.79 -42.80 13.67
C GLU A 102 4.85 -44.24 13.18
N LYS A 103 5.58 -45.06 13.93
CA LYS A 103 5.80 -46.47 13.66
C LYS A 103 4.47 -47.09 13.29
N LYS A 104 4.36 -47.63 12.06
CA LYS A 104 3.41 -48.69 11.75
C LYS A 104 3.63 -49.80 12.78
N GLY A 105 2.84 -49.76 13.85
CA GLY A 105 2.77 -50.78 14.87
C GLY A 105 2.35 -52.09 14.22
N LYS A 106 3.13 -53.11 14.55
CA LYS A 106 2.99 -54.52 14.20
C LYS A 106 1.66 -55.11 14.67
#